data_AF-A0A1F8HAQ8-F1
#
_entry.id   AF-A0A1F8HAQ8-F1
#
_cell.length_a   1.000
_cell.length_b   1.000
_cell.length_c   1.000
_cell.angle_alpha   90.00
_cell.angle_beta   90.00
_cell.angle_gamma   90.00
#
_symmetry.space_group_name_H-M   'P 1'
#
loop_
_entity.id
_entity.type
_entity.pdbx_description
1 polymer ?
#
loop_
_entity_poly.entity_id
_entity_poly.type
_entity_poly.pdbx_seq_one_letter_code
_entity_poly.pdbx_strand_id
1 'polypeptide(L)' 'MKSGKQQGRMSEEKLRHFNCGKCNGWWTIGDPKATQKEWFCPWCGLKQEFKKLPVSWLKNS' A
#
# COMPACT_ATOMS: atom_id res chain seq x y z
N MET A 1 -43.98 11.96 -11.14
CA MET A 1 -42.53 12.02 -11.43
C MET A 1 -41.80 11.23 -10.35
N LYS A 2 -41.15 10.09 -10.68
CA LYS A 2 -40.35 9.35 -9.69
C LYS A 2 -38.97 9.99 -9.58
N SER A 3 -38.81 10.93 -8.65
CA SER A 3 -37.50 11.40 -8.20
C SER A 3 -36.93 10.40 -7.20
N GLY A 4 -36.37 9.29 -7.69
CA GLY A 4 -35.64 8.33 -6.87
C GLY A 4 -34.15 8.39 -7.22
N LYS A 5 -33.28 8.74 -6.26
CA LYS A 5 -31.84 8.61 -6.45
C LYS A 5 -31.50 7.14 -6.69
N GLN A 6 -30.82 6.86 -7.80
CA GLN A 6 -30.31 5.53 -8.11
C GLN A 6 -28.97 5.32 -7.41
N GLN A 7 -28.73 4.10 -6.92
CA GLN A 7 -27.44 3.73 -6.32
C GLN A 7 -26.47 3.26 -7.42
N GLY A 8 -25.24 3.81 -7.40
CA GLY A 8 -24.13 3.38 -8.25
C GLY A 8 -23.23 2.36 -7.56
N ARG A 9 -22.19 1.88 -8.28
CA ARG A 9 -21.13 1.04 -7.72
C ARG A 9 -19.82 1.83 -7.70
N MET A 10 -19.04 1.68 -6.63
CA MET A 10 -17.72 2.28 -6.47
C MET A 10 -16.72 1.20 -6.04
N SER A 11 -15.49 1.33 -6.52
CA SER A 11 -14.32 0.56 -6.06
C SER A 11 -13.25 1.56 -5.64
N GLU A 12 -12.57 1.27 -4.54
CA GLU A 12 -11.44 2.04 -4.02
C GLU A 12 -10.25 1.09 -3.89
N GLU A 13 -9.10 1.49 -4.44
CA GLU A 13 -7.84 0.75 -4.36
C GLU A 13 -6.91 1.36 -3.30
N LYS A 14 -6.26 0.51 -2.50
CA LYS A 14 -5.23 0.94 -1.52
C LYS A 14 -3.84 0.51 -1.96
N LEU A 15 -3.00 1.49 -2.27
CA LEU A 15 -1.59 1.25 -2.59
C LEU A 15 -0.69 1.37 -1.36
N ARG A 16 0.27 0.44 -1.22
CA ARG A 16 1.40 0.57 -0.28
C ARG A 16 2.72 0.51 -1.03
N HIS A 17 3.57 1.51 -0.79
CA HIS A 17 4.92 1.59 -1.33
C HIS A 17 5.91 0.99 -0.35
N PHE A 18 6.86 0.24 -0.87
CA PHE A 18 7.90 -0.46 -0.11
C PHE A 18 9.27 -0.10 -0.67
N ASN A 19 10.25 0.01 0.22
CA ASN A 19 11.65 0.18 -0.14
C ASN A 19 12.48 -0.90 0.56
N CYS A 20 13.29 -1.65 -0.19
CA CYS A 20 14.10 -2.71 0.41
C CYS A 20 15.29 -2.09 1.15
N GLY A 21 15.45 -2.41 2.44
CA GLY A 21 16.59 -1.97 3.24
C GLY A 21 17.94 -2.61 2.87
N LYS A 22 17.96 -3.58 1.94
CA LYS A 22 19.19 -4.21 1.43
C LYS A 22 19.62 -3.65 0.07
N CYS A 23 18.73 -3.67 -0.93
CA CYS A 23 19.06 -3.28 -2.30
C CYS A 23 18.48 -1.92 -2.72
N ASN A 24 17.76 -1.23 -1.83
CA ASN A 24 17.12 0.07 -2.06
C ASN A 24 16.12 0.13 -3.22
N GLY A 25 15.71 -1.03 -3.75
CA GLY A 25 14.69 -1.12 -4.78
C GLY A 25 13.32 -0.77 -4.22
N TRP A 26 12.53 -0.03 -5.01
CA TRP A 26 11.15 0.34 -4.69
C TRP A 26 10.16 -0.57 -5.40
N TRP A 27 9.01 -0.84 -4.78
CA TRP A 27 7.87 -1.50 -5.39
C TRP A 27 6.57 -1.15 -4.66
N THR A 28 5.44 -1.50 -5.25
CA THR A 28 4.11 -1.21 -4.71
C THR A 28 3.23 -2.45 -4.77
N ILE A 29 2.33 -2.61 -3.81
CA ILE A 29 1.27 -3.62 -3.81
C ILE A 29 -0.09 -2.92 -3.62
N GLY A 30 -1.04 -3.27 -4.49
CA GLY A 30 -2.44 -2.88 -4.40
C GLY A 30 -3.23 -3.82 -3.50
N ASP A 31 -4.11 -3.23 -2.69
CA ASP A 31 -4.98 -3.88 -1.71
C ASP A 31 -4.31 -4.94 -0.82
N PRO A 32 -3.14 -4.66 -0.21
CA PRO A 32 -2.52 -5.58 0.72
C PRO A 32 -3.38 -5.74 1.98
N LYS A 33 -3.45 -6.96 2.50
CA LYS A 33 -4.11 -7.26 3.78
C LYS A 33 -3.58 -6.34 4.88
N ALA A 34 -4.48 -5.75 5.67
CA ALA A 34 -4.11 -4.79 6.69
C ALA A 34 -3.10 -5.34 7.71
N THR A 35 -3.22 -6.63 8.03
CA THR A 35 -2.39 -7.37 8.99
C THR A 35 -1.04 -7.83 8.44
N GLN A 36 -0.83 -7.75 7.11
CA GLN A 36 0.40 -8.24 6.49
C GLN A 36 1.52 -7.21 6.63
N LYS A 37 2.55 -7.59 7.40
CA LYS A 37 3.74 -6.76 7.69
C LYS A 37 5.00 -7.25 7.01
N GLU A 38 5.05 -8.52 6.62
CA GLU A 38 6.22 -9.12 5.99
C GLU A 38 6.03 -9.27 4.47
N TRP A 39 7.06 -8.88 3.72
CA TRP A 39 7.08 -9.01 2.26
C TRP A 39 8.47 -9.40 1.77
N PHE A 40 8.51 -10.15 0.67
CA PHE A 40 9.74 -10.42 -0.07
C PHE A 40 10.04 -9.25 -1.00
N CYS A 41 11.31 -8.85 -1.05
CA CYS A 41 11.79 -7.92 -2.07
C CYS A 41 11.81 -8.65 -3.43
N PRO A 42 11.13 -8.13 -4.47
CA PRO A 42 11.12 -8.77 -5.79
C PRO A 42 12.49 -8.73 -6.48
N TRP A 43 13.37 -7.82 -6.05
CA TRP A 43 14.68 -7.61 -6.67
C TRP A 43 15.77 -8.53 -6.11
N CYS A 44 15.81 -8.72 -4.78
CA CYS A 44 16.89 -9.45 -4.12
C CYS A 44 16.43 -10.68 -3.32
N GLY A 45 15.13 -10.96 -3.29
CA GLY A 45 14.55 -12.11 -2.61
C GLY A 45 14.56 -12.04 -1.07
N LEU A 46 15.00 -10.93 -0.48
CA LEU A 46 15.05 -10.79 0.98
C LEU A 46 13.65 -10.58 1.58
N LYS A 47 13.28 -11.43 2.54
CA LYS A 47 12.09 -11.24 3.39
C LYS A 47 12.35 -10.17 4.44
N GLN A 48 11.47 -9.17 4.54
CA GLN A 48 11.62 -8.03 5.45
C GLN A 48 10.29 -7.72 6.14
N GLU A 49 10.36 -7.29 7.39
CA GLU A 49 9.24 -6.66 8.09
C GLU A 49 9.17 -5.17 7.76
N PHE A 50 7.99 -4.69 7.37
CA PHE A 50 7.71 -3.30 7.07
C PHE A 50 6.80 -2.71 8.14
N LYS A 51 7.25 -1.58 8.71
CA LYS A 51 6.44 -0.77 9.61
C LYS A 51 5.85 0.38 8.83
N LYS A 52 4.54 0.60 9.00
CA LYS A 52 3.88 1.78 8.43
C LYS A 52 4.49 3.02 9.07
N LEU A 53 5.10 3.87 8.26
CA LEU A 53 5.62 5.14 8.74
C LEU A 53 4.43 6.05 9.16
N PRO A 54 4.56 6.78 10.28
CA PRO A 54 3.56 7.77 10.64
C PRO A 54 3.56 8.91 9.61
N VAL A 55 2.38 9.48 9.34
CA VAL A 55 2.19 10.53 8.32
C VAL A 55 3.08 11.76 8.56
N SER A 56 3.49 12.00 9.81
CA SER A 56 4.44 13.08 10.15
C SER A 56 5.80 12.96 9.47
N TRP A 57 6.24 11.76 9.10
CA TRP A 57 7.52 11.53 8.42
C TRP A 57 7.48 11.78 6.91
N LEU A 58 6.28 11.79 6.30
CA LEU A 58 6.12 12.04 4.86
C LEU A 58 6.14 13.53 4.48
N LYS A 59 6.03 14.42 5.46
CA LYS A 59 5.99 15.88 5.23
C LYS A 59 7.38 16.54 5.11
N ASN A 60 8.44 15.79 5.40
CA ASN A 60 9.82 16.30 5.47
C ASN A 60 10.79 15.54 4.53
N SER A 61 10.27 14.78 3.55
CA SER A 61 11.05 14.05 2.55
C SER A 61 10.89 14.68 1.17
#